data_AF-A0A956SRR8-F1
#
_entry.id   AF-A0A956SRR8-F1
#
_cell.length_a   1.000
_cell.length_b   1.000
_cell.length_c   1.000
_cell.angle_alpha   90.00
_cell.angle_beta   90.00
_cell.angle_gamma   90.00
#
_symmetry.space_group_name_H-M   'P 1'
#
loop_
_entity.id
_entity.type
_entity.pdbx_description
1 polymer ?
#
loop_
_entity_poly.entity_id
_entity_poly.type
_entity_poly.pdbx_seq_one_letter_code
_entity_poly.pdbx_strand_id
1 'polypeptide(L)'
;LAGWDKTASPDARGAVLFTEWFDRYYRESGSSTAEREARAWATPWSSADPVGTPYGLGDPARAVRTLAAAAAAVRKDHGRLDPAWGDLVRVIRGDVDVPVG
;
A
#
# COMPACT_ATOMS: atom_id res chain seq x y z
N LEU A 1 -3.51 2.94 -10.52
CA LEU A 1 -3.29 1.61 -9.92
C LEU A 1 -3.66 0.45 -10.84
N ALA A 2 -4.76 0.49 -11.60
CA ALA A 2 -5.14 -0.64 -12.49
C ALA A 2 -4.08 -1.02 -13.55
N GLY A 3 -3.26 -0.06 -14.00
CA GLY A 3 -2.14 -0.31 -14.92
C GLY A 3 -0.82 -0.74 -14.27
N TRP A 4 -0.80 -0.98 -12.96
CA TRP A 4 0.38 -1.48 -12.24
C TRP A 4 0.28 -3.00 -12.10
N ASP A 5 1.40 -3.68 -12.31
CA ASP A 5 1.56 -5.15 -12.23
C ASP A 5 1.61 -5.70 -10.80
N LYS A 6 1.51 -4.83 -9.79
CA LYS A 6 1.51 -5.15 -8.35
C LYS A 6 2.87 -5.62 -7.82
N THR A 7 3.96 -5.23 -8.47
CA THR A 7 5.33 -5.48 -7.99
C THR A 7 5.94 -4.24 -7.35
N ALA A 8 6.95 -4.44 -6.49
CA ALA A 8 7.76 -3.36 -5.92
C ALA A 8 9.09 -3.20 -6.67
N SER A 9 9.11 -3.41 -8.00
CA SER A 9 10.31 -3.23 -8.81
C SER A 9 10.77 -1.76 -8.80
N PRO A 10 12.06 -1.45 -9.08
CA PRO A 10 12.55 -0.08 -9.04
C PRO A 10 11.81 0.88 -9.96
N ASP A 11 11.29 0.39 -11.09
CA ASP A 11 10.52 1.14 -12.07
C ASP A 11 9.00 1.14 -11.81
N ALA A 12 8.53 0.46 -10.75
CA ALA A 12 7.12 0.38 -10.41
C ALA A 12 6.54 1.78 -10.12
N ARG A 13 5.50 2.15 -10.88
CA ARG A 13 4.82 3.46 -10.77
C ARG A 13 3.52 3.43 -9.96
N GLY A 14 3.12 2.24 -9.48
CA GLY A 14 1.94 2.08 -8.61
C GLY A 14 2.27 1.80 -7.15
N ALA A 15 3.50 1.34 -6.85
CA ALA A 15 3.87 0.84 -5.54
C ALA A 15 3.80 1.92 -4.45
N VAL A 16 4.34 3.12 -4.72
CA VAL A 16 4.35 4.22 -3.74
C VAL A 16 2.95 4.63 -3.32
N LEU A 17 2.06 4.86 -4.30
CA LEU A 17 0.67 5.22 -4.01
C LEU A 17 -0.08 4.10 -3.28
N PHE A 18 0.15 2.85 -3.66
CA PHE A 18 -0.49 1.71 -3.01
C PHE A 18 -0.05 1.56 -1.55
N THR A 19 1.24 1.65 -1.26
CA THR A 19 1.76 1.55 0.11
C THR A 19 1.17 2.64 0.99
N GLU A 20 1.20 3.90 0.54
CA GLU A 20 0.61 5.02 1.29
C GLU A 20 -0.90 4.83 1.51
N TRP A 21 -1.62 4.32 0.51
CA TRP A 21 -3.04 4.01 0.63
C TRP A 21 -3.31 2.88 1.63
N PHE A 22 -2.58 1.77 1.52
CA PHE A 22 -2.80 0.58 2.32
C PHE A 22 -2.51 0.86 3.79
N ASP A 23 -1.42 1.57 4.09
CA ASP A 23 -1.08 1.97 5.45
C ASP A 23 -2.19 2.79 6.11
N ARG A 24 -2.78 3.74 5.38
CA ARG A 24 -3.92 4.53 5.86
C ARG A 24 -5.17 3.67 6.04
N TYR A 25 -5.53 2.91 5.01
CA TYR A 25 -6.70 2.04 5.03
C TYR A 25 -6.65 1.04 6.20
N TYR A 26 -5.53 0.37 6.39
CA TYR A 26 -5.32 -0.60 7.45
C TYR A 26 -5.30 0.07 8.82
N ARG A 27 -4.62 1.22 8.98
CA ARG A 27 -4.60 1.99 10.23
C ARG A 27 -6.00 2.47 10.65
N GLU A 28 -6.81 2.94 9.71
CA GLU A 28 -8.19 3.36 9.96
C GLU A 28 -9.17 2.19 10.16
N SER A 29 -8.75 0.95 9.88
CA SER A 29 -9.59 -0.23 10.06
C SER A 29 -9.76 -0.63 11.53
N GLY A 30 -8.95 -0.10 12.47
CA GLY A 30 -9.07 -0.42 13.89
C GLY A 30 -7.97 0.18 14.76
N SER A 31 -8.22 0.25 16.06
CA SER A 31 -7.25 0.76 17.04
C SER A 31 -6.23 -0.29 17.48
N SER A 32 -6.64 -1.56 17.47
CA SER A 32 -5.78 -2.73 17.74
C SER A 32 -5.55 -3.59 16.50
N THR A 33 -4.53 -4.43 16.51
CA THR A 33 -4.27 -5.42 15.43
C THR A 33 -5.48 -6.32 15.21
N ALA A 34 -6.11 -6.82 16.28
CA ALA A 34 -7.29 -7.69 16.17
C ALA A 34 -8.47 -6.99 15.49
N GLU A 35 -8.71 -5.71 15.82
CA GLU A 35 -9.77 -4.94 15.14
C GLU A 35 -9.46 -4.70 13.67
N ARG A 36 -8.20 -4.41 13.32
CA ARG A 36 -7.78 -4.20 11.94
C ARG A 36 -7.96 -5.46 11.10
N GLU A 37 -7.51 -6.61 11.60
CA GLU A 37 -7.71 -7.89 10.91
C GLU A 37 -9.19 -8.22 10.71
N ALA A 38 -10.05 -7.91 11.68
CA ALA A 38 -11.49 -8.16 11.58
C ALA A 38 -12.22 -7.22 10.60
N ARG A 39 -11.70 -6.01 10.36
CA ARG A 39 -12.41 -4.94 9.63
C ARG A 39 -11.78 -4.54 8.30
N ALA A 40 -10.51 -4.86 8.09
CA ALA A 40 -9.79 -4.52 6.85
C ALA A 40 -10.24 -5.41 5.68
N TRP A 41 -10.68 -6.63 5.96
CA TRP A 41 -10.94 -7.66 4.94
C TRP A 41 -12.43 -7.99 4.85
N ALA A 42 -12.92 -8.23 3.63
CA ALA A 42 -14.28 -8.73 3.43
C ALA A 42 -14.39 -10.22 3.78
N THR A 43 -13.32 -10.97 3.50
CA THR A 43 -13.16 -12.37 3.88
C THR A 43 -12.03 -12.46 4.90
N PRO A 44 -12.29 -12.94 6.14
CA PRO A 44 -11.26 -13.08 7.16
C PRO A 44 -10.28 -14.19 6.80
N TRP A 45 -9.11 -14.17 7.45
CA TRP A 45 -8.15 -15.27 7.35
C TRP A 45 -8.76 -16.58 7.84
N SER A 46 -8.46 -17.69 7.17
CA SER A 46 -8.88 -19.03 7.51
C SER A 46 -7.76 -20.02 7.29
N SER A 47 -7.53 -20.90 8.26
CA SER A 47 -6.56 -21.99 8.13
C SER A 47 -6.96 -23.04 7.08
N ALA A 48 -8.25 -23.08 6.69
CA ALA A 48 -8.74 -23.93 5.61
C ALA A 48 -8.33 -23.41 4.22
N ASP A 49 -8.02 -22.12 4.10
CA ASP A 49 -7.48 -21.50 2.88
C ASP A 49 -6.38 -20.47 3.24
N PRO A 50 -5.19 -20.95 3.66
CA PRO A 50 -4.17 -20.12 4.28
C PRO A 50 -3.42 -19.22 3.29
N VAL A 51 -3.58 -19.45 1.98
CA VAL A 51 -2.91 -18.67 0.92
C VAL A 51 -3.89 -17.84 0.09
N GLY A 52 -5.18 -18.16 0.12
CA GLY A 52 -6.25 -17.38 -0.53
C GLY A 52 -6.95 -16.39 0.40
N THR A 53 -6.76 -16.50 1.72
CA THR A 53 -7.34 -15.58 2.71
C THR A 53 -6.26 -14.90 3.56
N PRO A 54 -6.49 -13.67 4.08
CA PRO A 54 -7.71 -12.86 3.92
C PRO A 54 -7.86 -12.24 2.53
N TYR A 55 -9.07 -11.78 2.19
CA TYR A 55 -9.34 -11.22 0.86
C TYR A 55 -10.39 -10.10 0.86
N GLY A 56 -10.28 -9.19 -0.11
CA GLY A 56 -11.25 -8.13 -0.39
C GLY A 56 -11.22 -6.96 0.58
N LEU A 57 -12.01 -5.92 0.29
CA LEU A 57 -12.10 -4.71 1.11
C LEU A 57 -13.28 -4.81 2.07
N GLY A 58 -13.02 -4.84 3.38
CA GLY A 58 -14.05 -4.87 4.42
C GLY A 58 -14.92 -3.61 4.47
N ASP A 59 -14.42 -2.48 3.96
CA ASP A 59 -15.19 -1.23 3.83
C ASP A 59 -14.75 -0.46 2.57
N PRO A 60 -15.47 -0.61 1.45
CA PRO A 60 -15.16 0.09 0.21
C PRO A 60 -15.21 1.63 0.33
N ALA A 61 -16.07 2.17 1.19
CA ALA A 61 -16.19 3.62 1.35
C ALA A 61 -14.96 4.19 2.06
N ARG A 62 -14.46 3.51 3.10
CA ARG A 62 -13.17 3.84 3.73
C ARG A 62 -12.04 3.72 2.71
N ALA A 63 -11.98 2.63 1.94
CA ALA A 63 -10.94 2.41 0.95
C ALA A 63 -10.84 3.56 -0.08
N VAL A 64 -11.97 4.08 -0.58
CA VAL A 64 -12.00 5.21 -1.51
C VAL A 64 -11.54 6.50 -0.83
N ARG A 65 -12.02 6.78 0.39
CA ARG A 65 -11.63 8.00 1.14
C ARG A 65 -10.14 8.01 1.45
N THR A 66 -9.59 6.90 1.93
CA THR A 66 -8.15 6.80 2.21
C THR A 66 -7.31 6.86 0.94
N LEU A 67 -7.83 6.38 -0.21
CA LEU A 67 -7.13 6.50 -1.50
C LEU A 67 -7.03 7.95 -1.96
N ALA A 68 -8.12 8.72 -1.82
CA ALA A 68 -8.09 10.15 -2.11
C ALA A 68 -7.08 10.89 -1.21
N ALA A 69 -7.04 10.54 0.08
CA ALA A 69 -6.09 11.11 1.03
C ALA A 69 -4.63 10.73 0.71
N ALA A 70 -4.38 9.48 0.33
CA ALA A 70 -3.07 8.99 -0.09
C ALA A 70 -2.60 9.70 -1.37
N ALA A 71 -3.46 9.82 -2.38
CA ALA A 71 -3.14 10.54 -3.62
C ALA A 71 -2.80 12.01 -3.36
N ALA A 72 -3.52 12.67 -2.45
CA ALA A 72 -3.19 14.04 -2.06
C ALA A 72 -1.81 14.13 -1.38
N ALA A 73 -1.48 13.19 -0.49
CA ALA A 73 -0.18 13.15 0.19
C ALA A 73 0.98 12.87 -0.77
N VAL A 74 0.87 11.81 -1.59
CA VAL A 74 1.91 11.46 -2.59
C VAL A 74 2.18 12.62 -3.55
N ARG A 75 1.12 13.28 -4.05
CA ARG A 75 1.29 14.45 -4.92
C ARG A 75 1.93 15.63 -4.18
N LYS A 76 1.60 15.86 -2.91
CA LYS A 76 2.19 16.92 -2.10
C LYS A 76 3.69 16.67 -1.90
N ASP A 77 4.06 15.43 -1.57
CA ASP A 77 5.42 15.09 -1.13
C ASP A 77 6.37 14.84 -2.31
N HIS A 78 5.85 14.41 -3.46
CA HIS A 78 6.66 14.03 -4.63
C HIS A 78 6.35 14.84 -5.90
N GLY A 79 5.39 15.76 -5.88
CA GLY A 79 4.97 16.56 -7.03
C GLY A 79 4.22 15.79 -8.13
N ARG A 80 4.05 14.47 -7.98
CA ARG A 80 3.39 13.57 -8.92
C ARG A 80 2.69 12.43 -8.18
N LEU A 81 1.80 11.70 -8.86
CA LEU A 81 1.08 10.56 -8.27
C LEU A 81 1.78 9.21 -8.46
N ASP A 82 2.77 9.16 -9.34
CA ASP A 82 3.39 7.95 -9.87
C ASP A 82 4.93 8.02 -9.83
N PRO A 83 5.56 8.46 -8.71
CA PRO A 83 7.02 8.35 -8.57
C PRO A 83 7.44 6.89 -8.73
N ALA A 84 8.60 6.65 -9.35
CA ALA A 84 9.12 5.28 -9.45
C ALA A 84 9.57 4.83 -8.05
N TRP A 85 9.29 3.58 -7.70
CA TRP A 85 9.61 3.03 -6.39
C TRP A 85 11.10 3.19 -6.02
N GLY A 86 12.01 2.88 -6.95
CA GLY A 86 13.46 2.96 -6.76
C GLY A 86 14.03 4.38 -6.64
N ASP A 87 13.24 5.41 -7.02
CA ASP A 87 13.62 6.80 -6.75
C ASP A 87 13.53 7.11 -5.25
N LEU A 88 12.65 6.41 -4.52
CA LEU A 88 12.36 6.65 -3.10
C LEU A 88 12.96 5.58 -2.18
N VAL A 89 12.93 4.32 -2.60
CA VAL A 89 13.38 3.19 -1.79
C VAL A 89 14.76 2.77 -2.26
N ARG A 90 15.75 3.19 -1.47
CA ARG A 90 17.18 3.07 -1.79
C ARG A 90 17.96 2.48 -0.63
N VAL A 91 19.03 1.76 -0.94
CA VAL A 91 20.02 1.31 0.05
C VAL A 91 21.27 2.17 -0.11
N ILE A 92 21.58 2.91 0.96
CA ILE A 92 22.75 3.79 1.03
C ILE A 92 23.74 3.21 2.04
N ARG A 93 24.95 2.88 1.59
CA ARG A 93 26.04 2.37 2.43
C ARG A 93 27.37 2.99 2.02
N GLY A 94 27.85 3.95 2.82
CA GLY A 94 29.00 4.76 2.45
C GLY A 94 28.72 5.50 1.15
N ASP A 95 29.59 5.36 0.16
CA ASP A 95 29.43 5.99 -1.16
C ASP A 95 28.56 5.20 -2.14
N VAL A 96 28.03 4.03 -1.71
CA VAL A 96 27.12 3.22 -2.54
C VAL A 96 25.69 3.67 -2.29
N ASP A 97 25.01 4.09 -3.36
CA ASP A 97 23.60 4.46 -3.34
C ASP A 97 22.85 3.82 -4.52
N VAL A 98 22.00 2.83 -4.24
CA VAL A 98 21.32 2.00 -5.25
C VAL A 98 19.82 1.87 -4.96
N PRO A 99 18.97 1.86 -6.01
CA PRO A 99 17.56 1.56 -5.86
C PRO A 99 17.34 0.08 -5.49
N VAL A 100 16.26 -0.24 -4.79
CA VAL A 100 15.89 -1.63 -4.46
C VAL A 100 14.46 -1.96 -4.87
N GLY A 101 14.25 -3.21 -5.28
CA GLY A 101 12.99 -3.73 -5.81
C GLY A 101 13.20 -4.93 -6.72
#